data_AF-A0A2R6NJY8-F1
#
_entry.id   AF-A0A2R6NJY8-F1
#
_cell.length_a   1.000
_cell.length_b   1.000
_cell.length_c   1.000
_cell.angle_alpha   90.00
_cell.angle_beta   90.00
_cell.angle_gamma   90.00
#
_symmetry.space_group_name_H-M   'P 1'
#
loop_
_entity.id
_entity.type
_entity.pdbx_description
1 polymer ?
#
loop_
_entity_poly.entity_id
_entity_poly.type
_entity_poly.pdbx_seq_one_letter_code
_entity_poly.pdbx_strand_id
1 'polypeptide(L)'
;MQEFTSPLPQPSFGAAPPFAPRPQPSTFSSTPILAQQLEEEEPQVIKDWREKQAAEIKARDEASKAKREETIAKAERSIDQFYEEYASKKEKAIRENKDHEEKFVSDLTDSLSTGTTWERICTLVELQNSQSKTIARAGAGTTDLSRFKEVLLRLKREGEAAPGAAGY
;
A
#
# COMPACT_ATOMS: atom_id res chain seq x y z
N MET A 1 32.20 0.66 28.79
CA MET A 1 31.41 0.23 27.62
C MET A 1 32.40 -0.11 26.53
N GLN A 2 32.47 -1.38 26.13
CA GLN A 2 33.48 -1.88 25.20
C GLN A 2 32.73 -2.34 23.95
N GLU A 3 32.90 -1.61 22.84
CA GLU A 3 32.23 -1.90 21.57
C GLU A 3 32.95 -3.04 20.84
N PHE A 4 32.27 -4.17 20.70
CA PHE A 4 32.70 -5.26 19.82
C PHE A 4 32.16 -4.97 18.41
N THR A 5 33.02 -4.46 17.52
CA THR A 5 32.76 -4.45 16.09
C THR A 5 33.18 -5.79 15.49
N SER A 6 32.22 -6.65 15.15
CA SER A 6 32.47 -7.85 14.34
C SER A 6 32.64 -7.45 12.87
N PRO A 7 33.68 -7.92 12.15
CA PRO A 7 33.77 -7.71 10.71
C PRO A 7 32.81 -8.66 9.97
N LEU A 8 32.03 -8.12 9.02
CA LEU A 8 31.16 -8.90 8.13
C LEU A 8 32.00 -9.81 7.21
N PRO A 9 31.53 -11.04 6.89
CA PRO A 9 32.24 -11.94 5.98
C PRO A 9 32.16 -11.42 4.53
N GLN A 10 33.31 -11.18 3.91
CA GLN A 10 33.39 -10.90 2.49
C GLN A 10 33.13 -12.18 1.68
N PRO A 11 32.29 -12.15 0.63
CA PRO A 11 32.13 -13.29 -0.26
C PRO A 11 33.36 -13.42 -1.18
N SER A 12 34.11 -14.51 -1.03
CA SER A 12 35.22 -14.88 -1.91
C SER A 12 34.68 -15.44 -3.23
N PHE A 13 34.33 -14.54 -4.16
CA PHE A 13 34.11 -14.91 -5.56
C PHE A 13 35.37 -14.56 -6.35
N GLY A 14 36.21 -15.56 -6.61
CA GLY A 14 37.42 -15.38 -7.42
C GLY A 14 38.57 -16.36 -7.17
N ALA A 15 38.39 -17.40 -6.37
CA ALA A 15 39.40 -18.47 -6.28
C ALA A 15 39.45 -19.23 -7.62
N ALA A 16 40.46 -18.93 -8.44
CA ALA A 16 40.79 -19.74 -9.60
C ALA A 16 41.26 -21.13 -9.14
N PRO A 17 40.84 -22.23 -9.81
CA PRO A 17 41.32 -23.57 -9.47
C PRO A 17 42.85 -23.64 -9.66
N PRO A 18 43.59 -24.41 -8.84
CA PRO A 18 45.06 -24.37 -8.80
C PRO A 18 45.75 -25.05 -10.00
N PHE A 19 45.05 -25.34 -11.10
CA PHE A 19 45.66 -26.01 -12.24
C PHE A 19 44.96 -25.69 -13.57
N ALA A 20 45.30 -24.54 -14.14
CA ALA A 20 45.13 -24.28 -15.57
C ALA A 20 46.51 -23.85 -16.12
N PRO A 21 47.06 -24.51 -17.17
CA PRO A 21 48.32 -24.09 -17.76
C PRO A 21 48.16 -22.68 -18.33
N ARG A 22 48.97 -21.73 -17.84
CA ARG A 22 49.06 -20.39 -18.46
C ARG A 22 49.47 -20.58 -19.93
N PRO A 23 48.77 -19.98 -20.92
CA PRO A 23 49.27 -19.95 -22.28
C PRO A 23 50.62 -19.22 -22.26
N GLN A 24 51.68 -19.94 -22.58
CA GLN A 24 53.02 -19.37 -22.72
C GLN A 24 53.00 -18.42 -23.92
N PRO A 25 53.49 -17.18 -23.79
CA PRO A 25 53.64 -16.31 -24.96
C PRO A 25 54.63 -16.97 -25.92
N SER A 26 54.16 -17.35 -27.10
CA SER A 26 55.00 -17.90 -28.15
C SER A 26 56.04 -16.86 -28.57
N THR A 27 57.33 -17.20 -28.46
CA THR A 27 58.47 -16.35 -28.86
C THR A 27 58.53 -16.05 -30.37
N PHE A 28 57.63 -16.63 -31.16
CA PHE A 28 57.49 -16.39 -32.60
C PHE A 28 56.47 -15.31 -32.97
N SER A 29 55.78 -14.69 -32.00
CA SER A 29 54.80 -13.62 -32.25
C SER A 29 55.37 -12.21 -32.00
N SER A 30 56.66 -11.99 -32.21
CA SER A 30 57.25 -10.66 -32.18
C SER A 30 58.07 -10.46 -33.44
N THR A 31 57.39 -10.10 -34.54
CA THR A 31 58.04 -9.52 -35.71
C THR A 31 58.25 -8.02 -35.44
N PRO A 32 59.48 -7.56 -35.18
CA PRO A 32 59.76 -6.15 -34.86
C PRO A 32 59.53 -5.19 -36.04
N ILE A 33 59.10 -5.69 -37.20
CA ILE A 33 58.78 -4.89 -38.39
C ILE A 33 57.39 -4.22 -38.27
N LEU A 34 56.49 -4.72 -37.41
CA LEU A 34 55.18 -4.07 -37.17
C LEU A 34 55.21 -3.03 -36.03
N ALA A 35 56.33 -2.90 -35.33
CA ALA A 35 56.55 -1.89 -34.28
C ALA A 35 57.18 -0.60 -34.82
N GLN A 36 57.29 -0.46 -36.14
CA GLN A 36 57.58 0.82 -36.76
C GLN A 36 56.33 1.69 -36.64
N GLN A 37 56.28 2.49 -35.57
CA GLN A 37 55.31 3.56 -35.41
C GLN A 37 55.64 4.64 -36.46
N LEU A 38 55.29 4.37 -37.71
CA LEU A 38 55.12 5.44 -38.68
C LEU A 38 54.03 6.33 -38.10
N GLU A 39 54.38 7.56 -37.73
CA GLU A 39 53.42 8.66 -37.64
C GLU A 39 52.92 8.94 -39.06
N GLU A 40 52.23 7.98 -39.67
CA GLU A 40 51.33 8.27 -40.77
C GLU A 40 50.17 9.01 -40.13
N GLU A 41 50.08 10.30 -40.46
CA GLU A 41 48.94 11.14 -40.13
C GLU A 41 47.67 10.33 -40.42
N GLU A 42 46.94 9.91 -39.37
CA GLU A 42 45.78 9.03 -39.53
C GLU A 42 44.90 9.59 -40.66
N PRO A 43 44.52 8.76 -41.65
CA PRO A 43 43.72 9.20 -42.78
C PRO A 43 42.52 10.00 -42.28
N GLN A 44 42.27 11.18 -42.84
CA GLN A 44 41.24 12.11 -42.39
C GLN A 44 39.86 11.44 -42.25
N VAL A 45 39.56 10.44 -43.08
CA VAL A 45 38.36 9.60 -42.99
C VAL A 45 38.22 8.87 -41.64
N ILE A 46 39.33 8.38 -41.08
CA ILE A 46 39.36 7.69 -39.78
C ILE A 46 39.19 8.69 -38.64
N LYS A 47 39.78 9.89 -38.74
CA LYS A 47 39.59 10.98 -37.78
C LYS A 47 38.12 11.42 -37.73
N ASP A 48 37.53 11.68 -38.89
CA ASP A 48 36.10 12.06 -39.02
C ASP A 48 35.16 10.94 -38.54
N TRP A 49 35.52 9.68 -38.78
CA TRP A 49 34.76 8.53 -38.29
C TRP A 49 34.81 8.41 -36.76
N ARG A 50 35.98 8.59 -36.15
CA ARG A 50 36.12 8.59 -34.68
C ARG A 50 35.36 9.75 -34.05
N GLU A 51 35.41 10.94 -34.64
CA GLU A 51 34.65 12.09 -34.15
C GLU A 51 33.14 11.85 -34.21
N LYS A 52 32.63 11.30 -35.34
CA LYS A 52 31.22 10.93 -35.48
C LYS A 52 30.79 9.86 -34.48
N GLN A 53 31.60 8.82 -34.27
CA GLN A 53 31.31 7.78 -33.29
C GLN A 53 31.34 8.30 -31.85
N ALA A 54 32.32 9.14 -31.52
CA ALA A 54 32.39 9.78 -30.20
C ALA A 54 31.17 10.68 -29.95
N ALA A 55 30.72 11.43 -30.96
CA ALA A 55 29.51 12.24 -30.88
C ALA A 55 28.25 11.38 -30.70
N GLU A 56 28.13 10.27 -31.42
CA GLU A 56 26.98 9.35 -31.32
C GLU A 56 26.94 8.66 -29.95
N ILE A 57 28.08 8.18 -29.44
CA ILE A 57 28.20 7.61 -28.09
C ILE A 57 27.81 8.65 -27.04
N LYS A 58 28.33 9.88 -27.15
CA LYS A 58 28.00 10.96 -26.22
C LYS A 58 26.50 11.28 -26.22
N ALA A 59 25.87 11.35 -27.40
CA ALA A 59 24.43 11.58 -27.51
C ALA A 59 23.61 10.44 -26.89
N ARG A 60 24.04 9.19 -27.10
CA ARG A 60 23.40 8.02 -26.50
C ARG A 60 23.54 7.99 -24.97
N ASP A 61 24.70 8.33 -24.46
CA ASP A 61 24.97 8.39 -23.02
C ASP A 61 24.17 9.50 -22.35
N GLU A 62 24.08 10.68 -22.99
CA GLU A 62 23.27 11.80 -22.53
C GLU A 62 21.77 11.44 -22.51
N ALA A 63 21.26 10.80 -23.56
CA ALA A 63 19.88 10.31 -23.60
C ALA A 63 19.60 9.25 -22.52
N SER A 64 20.56 8.35 -22.29
CA SER A 64 20.45 7.31 -21.25
C SER A 64 20.46 7.91 -19.85
N LYS A 65 21.31 8.92 -19.62
CA LYS A 65 21.37 9.67 -18.37
C LYS A 65 20.08 10.43 -18.11
N ALA A 66 19.57 11.16 -19.11
CA ALA A 66 18.31 11.89 -19.01
C ALA A 66 17.13 10.96 -18.69
N LYS A 67 17.03 9.81 -19.35
CA LYS A 67 15.98 8.82 -19.07
C LYS A 67 16.09 8.24 -17.65
N ARG A 68 17.32 8.04 -17.16
CA ARG A 68 17.55 7.58 -15.78
C ARG A 68 17.11 8.63 -14.77
N GLU A 69 17.46 9.89 -15.00
CA GLU A 69 17.05 11.02 -14.16
C GLU A 69 15.52 11.20 -14.16
N GLU A 70 14.87 11.10 -15.32
CA GLU A 70 13.39 11.14 -15.42
C GLU A 70 12.75 10.00 -14.61
N THR A 71 13.31 8.79 -14.70
CA THR A 71 12.79 7.63 -13.96
C THR A 71 12.92 7.83 -12.45
N ILE A 72 14.05 8.37 -11.99
CA ILE A 72 14.28 8.70 -10.58
C ILE A 72 13.29 9.77 -10.12
N ALA A 73 13.17 10.88 -10.86
CA ALA A 73 12.25 11.97 -10.52
C ALA A 73 10.77 11.50 -10.51
N LYS A 74 10.40 10.59 -11.43
CA LYS A 74 9.07 9.98 -11.44
C LYS A 74 8.85 9.09 -10.22
N ALA A 75 9.86 8.30 -9.82
CA ALA A 75 9.78 7.47 -8.64
C ALA A 75 9.63 8.32 -7.37
N GLU A 76 10.42 9.38 -7.22
CA GLU A 76 10.32 10.33 -6.10
C GLU A 76 8.92 10.95 -6.01
N ARG A 77 8.40 11.50 -7.11
CA ARG A 77 7.03 12.04 -7.14
C ARG A 77 5.97 11.00 -6.81
N SER A 78 6.15 9.75 -7.24
CA SER A 78 5.20 8.68 -6.93
C SER A 78 5.19 8.32 -5.44
N ILE A 79 6.33 8.45 -4.77
CA ILE A 79 6.44 8.25 -3.32
C ILE A 79 5.71 9.39 -2.60
N ASP A 80 5.97 10.64 -2.98
CA ASP A 80 5.31 11.80 -2.39
C ASP A 80 3.78 11.73 -2.56
N GLN A 81 3.33 11.43 -3.79
CA GLN A 81 1.91 11.25 -4.10
C GLN A 81 1.27 10.15 -3.25
N PHE A 82 1.95 9.01 -3.06
CA PHE A 82 1.43 7.92 -2.23
C PHE A 82 1.21 8.37 -0.78
N TYR A 83 2.15 9.12 -0.20
CA TYR A 83 2.02 9.61 1.17
C TYR A 83 0.94 10.69 1.31
N GLU A 84 0.81 11.58 0.33
CA GLU A 84 -0.26 12.58 0.29
C GLU A 84 -1.64 11.91 0.19
N GLU A 85 -1.81 10.95 -0.72
CA GLU A 85 -3.04 10.19 -0.87
C GLU A 85 -3.38 9.38 0.38
N TYR A 86 -2.37 8.76 1.01
CA TYR A 86 -2.54 8.03 2.26
C TYR A 86 -2.99 8.95 3.39
N ALA A 87 -2.34 10.10 3.55
CA ALA A 87 -2.71 11.08 4.57
C ALA A 87 -4.13 11.60 4.35
N SER A 88 -4.48 11.95 3.10
CA SER A 88 -5.83 12.38 2.72
C SER A 88 -6.88 11.30 3.02
N LYS A 89 -6.59 10.04 2.68
CA LYS A 89 -7.50 8.92 2.93
C LYS A 89 -7.67 8.66 4.43
N LYS A 90 -6.58 8.73 5.20
CA LYS A 90 -6.62 8.60 6.66
C LYS A 90 -7.45 9.72 7.28
N GLU A 91 -7.23 10.96 6.87
CA GLU A 91 -7.99 12.11 7.38
C GLU A 91 -9.48 11.98 7.06
N LYS A 92 -9.82 11.61 5.82
CA LYS A 92 -11.22 11.34 5.43
C LYS A 92 -11.85 10.24 6.27
N ALA A 93 -11.16 9.13 6.49
CA ALA A 93 -11.66 8.03 7.32
C ALA A 93 -11.86 8.45 8.78
N ILE A 94 -10.93 9.23 9.34
CA ILE A 94 -11.09 9.79 10.70
C ILE A 94 -12.30 10.72 10.77
N ARG A 95 -12.47 11.59 9.76
CA ARG A 95 -13.59 12.52 9.69
C ARG A 95 -14.93 11.78 9.57
N GLU A 96 -15.01 10.78 8.71
CA GLU A 96 -16.19 9.94 8.53
C GLU A 96 -16.53 9.18 9.80
N ASN A 97 -15.54 8.57 10.47
CA ASN A 97 -15.77 7.90 11.75
C ASN A 97 -16.29 8.86 12.82
N LYS A 98 -15.74 10.08 12.88
CA LYS A 98 -16.19 11.09 13.84
C LYS A 98 -17.62 11.56 13.54
N ASP A 99 -17.95 11.77 12.28
CA ASP A 99 -19.31 12.13 11.84
C ASP A 99 -20.31 10.99 12.11
N HIS A 100 -19.91 9.73 11.91
CA HIS A 100 -20.72 8.57 12.28
C HIS A 100 -20.91 8.44 13.79
N GLU A 101 -19.88 8.72 14.58
CA GLU A 101 -19.98 8.74 16.05
C GLU A 101 -20.92 9.86 16.51
N GLU A 102 -20.78 11.07 15.98
CA GLU A 102 -21.64 12.20 16.30
C GLU A 102 -23.11 11.92 15.93
N LYS A 103 -23.35 11.38 14.74
CA LYS A 103 -24.69 10.93 14.32
C LYS A 103 -25.24 9.84 15.22
N PHE A 104 -24.44 8.84 15.56
CA PHE A 104 -24.88 7.76 16.45
C PHE A 104 -25.25 8.28 17.85
N VAL A 105 -24.45 9.20 18.41
CA VAL A 105 -24.74 9.82 19.71
C VAL A 105 -25.98 10.73 19.63
N SER A 106 -26.14 11.49 18.55
CA SER A 106 -27.33 12.30 18.30
C SER A 106 -28.56 11.40 18.20
N ASP A 107 -28.54 10.38 17.34
CA ASP A 107 -29.64 9.43 17.15
C ASP A 107 -30.00 8.74 18.48
N LEU A 108 -29.01 8.38 19.29
CA LEU A 108 -29.24 7.81 20.61
C LEU A 108 -29.94 8.81 21.55
N THR A 109 -29.48 10.06 21.59
CA THR A 109 -30.04 11.13 22.43
C THR A 109 -31.46 11.50 21.98
N ASP A 110 -31.67 11.64 20.67
CA ASP A 110 -32.95 11.91 20.05
C ASP A 110 -33.92 10.75 20.31
N SER A 111 -33.46 9.50 20.16
CA SER A 111 -34.28 8.33 20.48
C SER A 111 -34.69 8.33 21.95
N LEU A 112 -33.84 8.80 22.87
CA LEU A 112 -34.16 8.87 24.31
C LEU A 112 -35.22 9.92 24.62
N SER A 113 -35.28 11.00 23.84
CA SER A 113 -36.19 12.14 24.06
C SER A 113 -37.49 12.05 23.25
N THR A 114 -37.53 11.27 22.17
CA THR A 114 -38.67 11.20 21.25
C THR A 114 -39.30 9.80 21.19
N GLY A 115 -40.64 9.77 21.26
CA GLY A 115 -41.43 8.54 21.23
C GLY A 115 -41.59 7.86 22.59
N THR A 116 -42.34 6.76 22.58
CA THR A 116 -42.63 6.01 23.81
C THR A 116 -41.50 5.07 24.18
N THR A 117 -41.38 4.71 25.47
CA THR A 117 -40.42 3.68 25.93
C THR A 117 -40.55 2.36 25.15
N TRP A 118 -41.77 1.96 24.77
CA TRP A 118 -42.01 0.73 24.01
C TRP A 118 -41.58 0.82 22.55
N GLU A 119 -41.68 2.00 21.93
CA GLU A 119 -41.17 2.23 20.58
C GLU A 119 -39.64 2.16 20.54
N ARG A 120 -38.95 2.73 21.53
CA ARG A 120 -37.50 2.60 21.72
C ARG A 120 -37.06 1.14 21.84
N ILE A 121 -37.72 0.37 22.70
CA ILE A 121 -37.41 -1.06 22.91
C ILE A 121 -37.61 -1.85 21.61
N CYS A 122 -38.68 -1.57 20.86
CA CYS A 122 -38.90 -2.24 19.58
C CYS A 122 -37.83 -1.89 18.55
N THR A 123 -37.38 -0.64 18.49
CA THR A 123 -36.31 -0.22 17.56
C THR A 123 -34.96 -0.83 17.93
N LEU A 124 -34.59 -0.83 19.22
CA LEU A 124 -33.34 -1.42 19.72
C LEU A 124 -33.24 -2.92 19.47
N VAL A 125 -34.39 -3.61 19.49
CA VAL A 125 -34.49 -5.03 19.21
C VAL A 125 -34.87 -5.29 17.73
N GLU A 126 -34.85 -4.25 16.89
CA GLU A 126 -35.14 -4.32 15.44
C GLU A 126 -36.47 -5.03 15.12
N LEU A 127 -37.44 -4.84 16.00
CA LEU A 127 -38.78 -5.42 15.96
C LEU A 127 -39.73 -4.46 15.22
N GLN A 128 -39.73 -4.57 13.89
CA GLN A 128 -40.61 -3.78 13.01
C GLN A 128 -41.97 -4.46 12.79
N ASN A 129 -41.98 -5.80 12.74
CA ASN A 129 -43.20 -6.58 12.57
C ASN A 129 -43.08 -7.96 13.24
N SER A 130 -44.18 -8.72 13.26
CA SER A 130 -44.24 -10.07 13.85
C SER A 130 -43.32 -11.10 13.18
N GLN A 131 -42.79 -10.81 11.99
CA GLN A 131 -41.84 -11.65 11.25
C GLN A 131 -40.36 -11.29 11.53
N SER A 132 -40.07 -10.23 12.30
CA SER A 132 -38.69 -9.88 12.66
C SER A 132 -38.01 -11.06 13.38
N LYS A 133 -36.85 -11.46 12.85
CA LYS A 133 -36.07 -12.62 13.34
C LYS A 133 -35.06 -12.27 14.42
N THR A 134 -34.95 -11.00 14.80
CA THR A 134 -33.93 -10.45 15.70
C THR A 134 -33.94 -11.05 17.10
N ILE A 135 -35.13 -11.39 17.62
CA ILE A 135 -35.30 -12.09 18.90
C ILE A 135 -35.31 -13.62 18.73
N ALA A 136 -35.52 -14.12 17.52
CA ALA A 136 -35.57 -15.55 17.24
C ALA A 136 -34.23 -16.03 16.66
N ARG A 137 -33.24 -16.25 17.53
CA ARG A 137 -32.19 -17.22 17.19
C ARG A 137 -32.88 -18.58 17.14
N ALA A 138 -33.32 -19.02 15.96
CA ALA A 138 -33.93 -20.33 15.79
C ALA A 138 -32.81 -21.38 15.76
N GLY A 139 -32.69 -22.16 16.84
CA GLY A 139 -31.70 -23.20 17.01
C GLY A 139 -32.10 -24.19 18.11
N ALA A 140 -31.49 -25.36 18.14
CA ALA A 140 -31.76 -26.32 19.22
C ALA A 140 -31.38 -25.70 20.58
N GLY A 141 -32.32 -25.70 21.54
CA GLY A 141 -32.14 -25.10 22.87
C GLY A 141 -32.61 -23.64 23.02
N THR A 142 -33.28 -23.06 22.01
CA THR A 142 -33.79 -21.68 22.10
C THR A 142 -35.20 -21.61 22.65
N THR A 143 -35.49 -20.60 23.48
CA THR A 143 -36.82 -20.37 24.05
C THR A 143 -37.77 -19.74 23.02
N ASP A 144 -39.05 -20.12 23.07
CA ASP A 144 -40.07 -19.49 22.23
C ASP A 144 -40.40 -18.08 22.76
N LEU A 145 -40.12 -17.08 21.93
CA LEU A 145 -40.30 -15.66 22.25
C LEU A 145 -41.44 -15.04 21.41
N SER A 146 -42.25 -15.85 20.72
CA SER A 146 -43.33 -15.38 19.84
C SER A 146 -44.37 -14.55 20.59
N ARG A 147 -44.82 -15.03 21.77
CA ARG A 147 -45.76 -14.29 22.63
C ARG A 147 -45.17 -12.99 23.15
N PHE A 148 -43.86 -12.97 23.45
CA PHE A 148 -43.17 -11.78 23.94
C PHE A 148 -43.09 -10.70 22.84
N LYS A 149 -42.82 -11.09 21.58
CA LYS A 149 -42.86 -10.19 20.43
C LYS A 149 -44.25 -9.55 20.25
N GLU A 150 -45.31 -10.35 20.35
CA GLU A 150 -46.69 -9.84 20.23
C GLU A 150 -47.02 -8.82 21.31
N VAL A 151 -46.59 -9.07 22.55
CA VAL A 151 -46.77 -8.12 23.67
C VAL A 151 -46.04 -6.82 23.41
N LEU A 152 -44.78 -6.86 22.96
CA LEU A 152 -44.01 -5.64 22.64
C LEU A 152 -44.63 -4.84 21.51
N LEU A 153 -45.07 -5.51 20.43
CA LEU A 153 -45.74 -4.85 19.31
C LEU A 153 -47.08 -4.24 19.71
N ARG A 154 -47.82 -4.89 20.61
CA ARG A 154 -49.06 -4.35 21.17
C ARG A 154 -48.80 -3.10 22.01
N LEU A 155 -47.82 -3.15 22.91
CA LEU A 155 -47.45 -2.01 23.75
C LEU A 155 -46.96 -0.82 22.91
N LYS A 156 -46.21 -1.08 21.83
CA LYS A 156 -45.86 -0.05 20.84
C LYS A 156 -47.09 0.58 20.19
N ARG A 157 -48.11 -0.21 19.83
CA ARG A 157 -49.35 0.28 19.21
C ARG A 157 -50.23 1.06 20.19
N GLU A 158 -50.22 0.70 21.47
CA GLU A 158 -50.96 1.39 22.53
C GLU A 158 -50.38 2.79 22.84
N GLY A 159 -49.14 3.08 22.42
CA GLY A 159 -48.56 4.43 22.46
C GLY A 159 -48.52 5.01 23.87
N GLU A 160 -48.90 6.28 24.02
CA GLU A 160 -48.92 7.00 25.32
C GLU A 160 -49.88 6.38 26.36
N ALA A 161 -50.86 5.58 25.92
CA ALA A 161 -51.77 4.89 26.84
C ALA A 161 -51.17 3.62 27.43
N ALA A 162 -50.02 3.17 26.93
CA ALA A 162 -49.36 1.98 27.45
C ALA A 162 -48.73 2.26 28.82
N PRO A 163 -48.76 1.30 29.76
CA PRO A 163 -48.16 1.46 31.07
C PRO A 163 -46.64 1.70 30.93
N GLY A 164 -46.13 2.74 31.58
CA GLY A 164 -44.71 3.12 31.51
C GLY A 164 -44.26 3.73 30.17
N ALA A 165 -45.21 4.16 29.32
CA ALA A 165 -44.90 4.80 28.03
C ALA A 165 -44.27 6.19 28.20
N ALA A 166 -44.82 7.01 29.11
CA ALA A 166 -44.22 8.27 29.54
C ALA A 166 -42.97 7.94 30.36
N GLY A 167 -41.82 8.42 29.88
CA GLY A 167 -40.50 8.15 30.48
C GLY A 167 -40.40 8.50 31.97
N TYR A 168 -39.37 7.96 32.62
CA TYR A 168 -38.94 8.37 33.97
C TYR A 168 -38.08 9.61 33.91
#